data_AF-A0A2V6TNX7-F1
#
_entry.id   AF-A0A2V6TNX7-F1
#
_cell.length_a   1.000
_cell.length_b   1.000
_cell.length_c   1.000
_cell.angle_alpha   90.00
_cell.angle_beta   90.00
_cell.angle_gamma   90.00
#
_symmetry.space_group_name_H-M   'P 1'
#
loop_
_entity.id
_entity.type
_entity.pdbx_description
1 polymer ?
#
loop_
_entity_poly.entity_id
_entity_poly.type
_entity_poly.pdbx_seq_one_letter_code
_entity_poly.pdbx_strand_id
1 'polypeptide(L)'
;MLVTSLYYVILAIGWNLLAGYTGQFSLAHHTFAGIGAYTSALLVLYARVPILVGIGAGVVVAAAVGYGLGTLCLRMRAIYLALATWAFAESVRLLVTVEYEITRGDLGLAAPFLFGTPRPTAYYYLFLALALGAALVAKELVDSRVGSYMRAIRDD
;
A
#
# COMPACT_ATOMS: atom_id res chain seq x y z
N MET A 1 5.71 6.37 17.65
CA MET A 1 6.80 5.42 17.35
C MET A 1 6.30 4.00 17.17
N LEU A 2 5.60 3.38 18.13
CA LEU A 2 5.12 1.99 17.96
C LEU A 2 4.11 1.80 16.81
N VAL A 3 3.14 2.72 16.65
CA VAL A 3 2.12 2.64 15.59
C VAL A 3 2.75 2.70 14.19
N THR A 4 3.69 3.62 14.00
CA THR A 4 4.43 3.77 12.73
C THR A 4 5.29 2.54 12.44
N SER A 5 5.89 1.92 13.46
CA SER A 5 6.61 0.65 13.29
C SER A 5 5.69 -0.48 12.82
N LEU A 6 4.49 -0.61 13.41
CA LEU A 6 3.51 -1.62 12.99
C LEU A 6 3.02 -1.40 11.56
N TYR A 7 2.84 -0.15 11.15
CA TYR A 7 2.55 0.19 9.76
C TYR A 7 3.66 -0.29 8.80
N TYR A 8 4.93 -0.05 9.14
CA TYR A 8 6.05 -0.55 8.33
C TYR A 8 6.16 -2.07 8.34
N VAL A 9 5.77 -2.75 9.43
CA VAL A 9 5.70 -4.22 9.47
C VAL A 9 4.70 -4.74 8.43
N ILE A 10 3.52 -4.13 8.32
CA ILE A 10 2.52 -4.52 7.30
C ILE A 10 3.08 -4.35 5.89
N LEU A 11 3.74 -3.21 5.62
CA LEU A 11 4.38 -2.96 4.33
C LEU A 11 5.51 -3.95 4.05
N ALA A 12 6.33 -4.27 5.05
CA ALA A 12 7.41 -5.23 4.93
C ALA A 12 6.91 -6.65 4.64
N ILE A 13 5.78 -7.06 5.22
CA ILE A 13 5.14 -8.35 4.91
C ILE A 13 4.73 -8.41 3.44
N GLY A 14 4.06 -7.37 2.92
CA GLY A 14 3.67 -7.31 1.51
C GLY A 14 4.89 -7.29 0.57
N TRP A 15 5.92 -6.54 0.93
CA TRP A 15 7.17 -6.49 0.19
C TRP A 15 7.92 -7.83 0.20
N ASN A 16 7.94 -8.53 1.33
CA ASN A 16 8.55 -9.86 1.47
C ASN A 16 7.81 -10.92 0.65
N LEU A 17 6.49 -10.84 0.54
CA LEU A 17 5.70 -11.69 -0.36
C LEU A 17 6.17 -11.56 -1.81
N LEU A 18 6.40 -10.34 -2.28
CA LEU A 18 6.88 -10.10 -3.63
C LEU A 18 8.37 -10.48 -3.77
N ALA A 19 9.26 -9.79 -3.06
CA ALA A 19 10.70 -9.94 -3.22
C ALA A 19 11.21 -11.32 -2.76
N GLY A 20 10.70 -11.81 -1.63
CA GLY A 20 11.13 -13.06 -1.02
C GLY A 20 10.65 -14.31 -1.75
N TYR A 21 9.39 -14.35 -2.18
CA TYR A 21 8.82 -15.56 -2.78
C TYR A 21 8.83 -15.56 -4.31
N THR A 22 8.64 -14.41 -4.97
CA THR A 22 8.64 -14.34 -6.44
C THR A 22 9.97 -13.89 -7.05
N GLY A 23 10.95 -13.46 -6.23
CA GLY A 23 12.22 -12.93 -6.72
C GLY A 23 12.12 -11.55 -7.38
N GLN A 24 10.94 -10.92 -7.35
CA GLN A 24 10.68 -9.65 -8.00
C GLN A 24 10.81 -8.48 -7.01
N PHE A 25 11.73 -7.57 -7.30
CA PHE A 25 11.98 -6.39 -6.47
C PHE A 25 11.12 -5.21 -6.93
N SER A 26 10.19 -4.75 -6.09
CA SER A 26 9.33 -3.58 -6.37
C SER A 26 9.50 -2.48 -5.34
N LEU A 27 9.73 -1.26 -5.83
CA LEU A 27 9.91 -0.05 -5.02
C LEU A 27 8.62 0.79 -4.86
N ALA A 28 7.50 0.34 -5.45
CA ALA A 28 6.25 1.10 -5.46
C ALA A 28 5.36 0.88 -4.22
N HIS A 29 5.77 0.06 -3.24
CA HIS A 29 4.94 -0.29 -2.08
C HIS A 29 4.47 0.92 -1.28
N HIS A 30 5.35 1.90 -1.05
CA HIS A 30 4.99 3.16 -0.41
C HIS A 30 4.00 3.99 -1.25
N THR A 31 4.13 3.92 -2.57
CA THR A 31 3.22 4.62 -3.50
C THR A 31 1.82 4.06 -3.44
N PHE A 32 1.64 2.73 -3.38
CA PHE A 32 0.31 2.14 -3.23
C PHE A 32 -0.36 2.53 -1.92
N ALA A 33 0.41 2.54 -0.83
CA ALA A 33 -0.08 3.02 0.46
C ALA A 33 -0.47 4.51 0.40
N GLY A 34 0.35 5.33 -0.28
CA GLY A 34 0.06 6.73 -0.54
C GLY A 34 -1.21 6.95 -1.36
N ILE A 35 -1.39 6.22 -2.47
CA ILE A 35 -2.58 6.31 -3.32
C ILE A 35 -3.84 6.03 -2.51
N GLY A 36 -3.85 4.96 -1.70
CA GLY A 36 -4.97 4.62 -0.83
C GLY A 36 -5.24 5.69 0.26
N ALA A 37 -4.17 6.24 0.85
CA ALA A 37 -4.28 7.30 1.84
C ALA A 37 -4.84 8.61 1.23
N TYR A 38 -4.34 9.03 0.07
CA TYR A 38 -4.82 10.23 -0.62
C TYR A 38 -6.25 10.07 -1.13
N THR A 39 -6.60 8.92 -1.73
CA THR A 39 -7.99 8.70 -2.19
C THR A 39 -8.97 8.69 -1.03
N SER A 40 -8.65 8.01 0.08
CA SER A 40 -9.51 8.03 1.27
C SER A 40 -9.62 9.43 1.87
N ALA A 41 -8.51 10.17 2.00
CA ALA A 41 -8.52 11.54 2.52
C ALA A 41 -9.31 12.50 1.62
N LEU A 42 -9.12 12.45 0.30
CA LEU A 42 -9.85 13.29 -0.66
C LEU A 42 -11.35 13.03 -0.61
N LEU A 43 -11.77 11.77 -0.57
CA LEU A 43 -13.18 11.41 -0.46
C LEU A 43 -13.81 11.93 0.83
N VAL A 44 -13.12 11.78 1.96
CA VAL A 44 -13.63 12.26 3.25
C VAL A 44 -13.67 13.79 3.30
N LEU A 45 -12.68 14.49 2.76
CA LEU A 45 -12.59 15.95 2.82
C LEU A 45 -13.51 16.65 1.82
N TYR A 46 -13.52 16.22 0.55
CA TYR A 46 -14.26 16.87 -0.51
C TYR A 46 -15.69 16.32 -0.66
N ALA A 47 -15.84 14.99 -0.66
CA ALA A 47 -17.14 14.34 -0.82
C ALA A 47 -17.89 14.10 0.50
N ARG A 48 -17.27 14.41 1.65
CA ARG A 48 -17.86 14.28 3.01
C ARG A 48 -18.46 12.89 3.29
N VAL A 49 -17.93 11.86 2.64
CA VAL A 49 -18.36 10.48 2.89
C VAL A 49 -17.84 9.96 4.24
N PRO A 50 -18.52 8.98 4.85
CA PRO A 50 -18.05 8.35 6.07
C PRO A 50 -16.63 7.77 5.91
N ILE A 51 -15.80 7.91 6.94
CA ILE A 51 -14.38 7.51 6.91
C ILE A 51 -14.21 6.04 6.47
N LEU A 52 -15.07 5.14 6.93
CA LEU A 52 -15.00 3.72 6.56
C LEU A 52 -15.21 3.50 5.05
N VAL A 53 -16.12 4.27 4.43
CA VAL A 53 -16.36 4.21 2.99
C VAL A 53 -15.17 4.78 2.23
N GLY A 54 -14.58 5.88 2.73
CA GLY A 54 -13.35 6.45 2.19
C GLY A 54 -12.19 5.44 2.22
N ILE A 55 -12.00 4.73 3.33
CA ILE A 55 -10.99 3.66 3.46
C ILE A 55 -11.27 2.54 2.45
N GLY A 56 -12.52 2.06 2.37
CA GLY A 56 -12.89 1.00 1.42
C GLY A 56 -12.62 1.39 -0.04
N ALA A 57 -12.99 2.61 -0.43
CA ALA A 57 -12.69 3.14 -1.76
C ALA A 57 -11.18 3.25 -2.00
N GLY A 58 -10.41 3.71 -1.00
CA GLY A 58 -8.95 3.78 -1.10
C GLY A 58 -8.29 2.42 -1.30
N VAL A 59 -8.78 1.37 -0.62
CA VAL A 59 -8.33 -0.01 -0.84
C VAL A 59 -8.63 -0.46 -2.27
N VAL A 60 -9.84 -0.21 -2.77
CA VAL A 60 -10.23 -0.60 -4.14
C VAL A 60 -9.38 0.12 -5.18
N VAL A 61 -9.13 1.42 -5.03
CA VAL A 61 -8.31 2.17 -5.97
C VAL A 61 -6.85 1.71 -5.92
N ALA A 62 -6.28 1.54 -4.73
CA ALA A 62 -4.92 1.03 -4.59
C ALA A 62 -4.76 -0.38 -5.18
N ALA A 63 -5.76 -1.26 -4.98
CA ALA A 63 -5.79 -2.60 -5.57
C ALA A 63 -5.91 -2.55 -7.10
N ALA A 64 -6.76 -1.68 -7.64
CA ALA A 64 -6.92 -1.52 -9.09
C ALA A 64 -5.62 -1.01 -9.76
N VAL A 65 -4.98 0.00 -9.16
CA VAL A 65 -3.70 0.54 -9.65
C VAL A 65 -2.59 -0.51 -9.49
N GLY A 66 -2.55 -1.22 -8.38
CA GLY A 66 -1.61 -2.32 -8.14
C GLY A 66 -1.77 -3.47 -9.13
N TYR A 67 -3.01 -3.84 -9.46
CA TYR A 67 -3.32 -4.84 -10.48
C TYR A 67 -2.85 -4.37 -11.87
N GLY A 68 -3.19 -3.14 -12.24
CA GLY A 68 -2.73 -2.55 -13.51
C GLY A 68 -1.20 -2.52 -13.62
N LEU A 69 -0.51 -2.01 -12.60
CA LEU A 69 0.95 -1.98 -12.60
C LEU A 69 1.54 -3.39 -12.61
N GLY A 70 0.99 -4.31 -11.81
CA GLY A 70 1.39 -5.71 -11.75
C GLY A 70 1.30 -6.40 -13.11
N THR A 71 0.17 -6.26 -13.82
CA THR A 71 0.01 -6.86 -15.16
C THR A 71 1.02 -6.33 -16.19
N LEU A 72 1.38 -5.05 -16.13
CA LEU A 72 2.40 -4.46 -16.99
C LEU A 72 3.81 -4.96 -16.63
N CYS A 73 4.08 -5.04 -15.33
CA CYS A 73 5.35 -5.40 -14.74
C CYS A 73 5.72 -6.87 -14.92
N LEU A 74 4.75 -7.78 -14.94
CA LEU A 74 4.98 -9.22 -15.11
C LEU A 74 5.65 -9.59 -16.44
N ARG A 75 5.65 -8.68 -17.44
CA ARG A 75 6.33 -8.88 -18.72
C ARG A 75 7.79 -8.43 -18.73
N MET A 76 8.27 -7.82 -17.65
CA MET A 76 9.61 -7.22 -17.58
C MET A 76 10.61 -8.12 -16.85
N ARG A 77 11.90 -8.04 -17.22
CA ARG A 77 12.97 -8.66 -16.43
C ARG A 77 13.18 -7.92 -15.12
N ALA A 78 13.68 -8.61 -14.10
CA ALA A 78 13.79 -8.10 -12.72
C ALA A 78 14.43 -6.70 -12.56
N ILE A 79 15.48 -6.39 -13.32
CA ILE A 79 16.14 -5.06 -13.26
C ILE A 79 15.23 -3.96 -13.81
N TYR A 80 14.56 -4.22 -14.94
CA TYR A 80 13.62 -3.26 -15.55
C TYR A 80 12.38 -3.07 -14.69
N LEU A 81 11.94 -4.12 -13.98
CA LEU A 81 10.84 -4.05 -13.02
C LEU A 81 11.15 -3.06 -11.89
N ALA A 82 12.34 -3.16 -11.29
CA ALA A 82 12.75 -2.24 -10.22
C ALA A 82 12.78 -0.79 -10.71
N LEU A 83 13.32 -0.56 -11.91
CA LEU A 83 13.36 0.77 -12.52
C LEU A 83 11.96 1.31 -12.84
N ALA A 84 11.08 0.48 -13.41
CA ALA A 84 9.71 0.87 -13.76
C ALA A 84 8.88 1.19 -12.52
N THR A 85 8.99 0.39 -11.45
CA THR A 85 8.28 0.64 -10.19
C THR A 85 8.81 1.89 -9.47
N TRP A 86 10.11 2.17 -9.58
CA TRP A 86 10.68 3.42 -9.07
C TRP A 86 10.21 4.64 -9.87
N ALA A 87 10.25 4.58 -11.21
CA ALA A 87 9.77 5.65 -12.07
C ALA A 87 8.27 5.92 -11.84
N PHE A 88 7.47 4.87 -11.64
CA PHE A 88 6.06 4.99 -11.26
C PHE A 88 5.90 5.67 -9.89
N ALA A 89 6.67 5.24 -8.89
CA ALA A 89 6.64 5.83 -7.56
C ALA A 89 6.95 7.32 -7.59
N GLU A 90 7.97 7.70 -8.35
CA GLU A 90 8.36 9.09 -8.54
C GLU A 90 7.32 9.89 -9.34
N SER A 91 6.73 9.31 -10.38
CA SER A 91 5.66 9.96 -11.15
C SER A 91 4.45 10.30 -10.28
N VAL A 92 4.03 9.39 -9.40
CA VAL A 92 2.93 9.63 -8.47
C VAL A 92 3.31 10.68 -7.43
N ARG A 93 4.53 10.63 -6.89
CA ARG A 93 5.01 11.66 -5.95
C ARG A 93 4.97 13.04 -6.59
N LEU A 94 5.48 13.19 -7.82
CA LEU A 94 5.44 14.45 -8.56
C LEU A 94 4.00 14.93 -8.80
N LEU A 95 3.09 14.03 -9.19
CA LEU A 95 1.68 14.37 -9.40
C LEU A 95 1.05 14.92 -8.12
N VAL A 96 1.30 14.26 -6.97
CA VAL A 96 0.82 14.73 -5.67
C VAL A 96 1.41 16.09 -5.30
N THR A 97 2.69 16.35 -5.57
CA THR A 97 3.33 17.64 -5.28
C THR A 97 2.84 18.77 -6.19
N VAL A 98 2.57 18.49 -7.47
CA VAL A 98 2.11 19.50 -8.45
C VAL A 98 0.65 19.91 -8.21
N GLU A 99 -0.22 18.96 -7.84
CA GLU A 99 -1.65 19.19 -7.60
C GLU A 99 -1.94 19.89 -6.26
N TYR A 100 -1.26 21.00 -6.00
CA TYR A 100 -1.28 21.71 -4.72
C TYR A 100 -2.69 22.12 -4.26
N GLU A 101 -3.59 22.47 -5.19
CA GLU A 101 -4.96 22.88 -4.86
C GLU A 101 -5.81 21.76 -4.26
N ILE A 102 -5.51 20.50 -4.61
CA ILE A 102 -6.32 19.34 -4.25
C ILE A 102 -5.64 18.50 -3.16
N THR A 103 -4.33 18.24 -3.29
CA THR A 103 -3.57 17.39 -2.35
C THR A 103 -2.87 18.17 -1.25
N ARG A 104 -2.78 19.51 -1.39
CA ARG A 104 -1.91 20.40 -0.59
C ARG A 104 -0.42 20.12 -0.76
N GLY A 105 -0.03 19.40 -1.82
CA GLY A 105 1.36 19.07 -2.14
C GLY A 105 2.09 18.44 -0.95
N ASP A 106 3.24 19.01 -0.61
CA ASP A 106 4.12 18.49 0.44
C ASP A 106 3.56 18.67 1.87
N LEU A 107 2.52 19.49 2.06
CA LEU A 107 1.85 19.65 3.35
C LEU A 107 0.97 18.43 3.69
N GLY A 108 0.55 17.68 2.67
CA GLY A 108 -0.38 16.56 2.80
C GLY A 108 -1.78 16.94 3.27
N LEU A 109 -2.65 15.93 3.35
CA LEU A 109 -4.04 16.08 3.77
C LEU A 109 -4.24 15.62 5.21
N ALA A 110 -4.84 16.51 6.02
CA ALA A 110 -5.23 16.19 7.39
C ALA A 110 -6.68 15.65 7.42
N ALA A 111 -6.83 14.34 7.36
CA ALA A 111 -8.12 13.67 7.51
C ALA A 111 -8.55 13.60 9.00
N PRO A 112 -9.86 13.59 9.29
CA PRO A 112 -10.36 13.43 10.65
C PRO A 112 -9.97 12.07 11.25
N PHE A 113 -9.80 12.03 12.58
CA PHE A 113 -9.47 10.81 13.30
C PHE A 113 -10.59 9.77 13.21
N LEU A 114 -10.25 8.54 12.81
CA LEU A 114 -11.16 7.38 12.77
C LEU A 114 -11.96 7.18 14.07
N PHE A 115 -11.32 7.33 15.24
CA PHE A 115 -11.96 7.16 16.55
C PHE A 115 -12.37 8.48 17.21
N GLY A 116 -12.32 9.61 16.48
CA GLY A 116 -12.63 10.94 16.99
C GLY A 116 -11.68 11.45 18.10
N THR A 117 -10.74 10.63 18.56
CA THR A 117 -9.80 10.93 19.63
C THR A 117 -8.37 10.63 19.16
N PRO A 118 -7.39 11.48 19.49
CA PRO A 118 -5.99 11.26 19.14
C PRO A 118 -5.32 10.22 20.07
N ARG A 119 -6.10 9.35 20.74
CA ARG A 119 -5.59 8.39 21.72
C ARG A 119 -4.69 7.37 21.03
N PRO A 120 -3.38 7.33 21.32
CA PRO A 120 -2.45 6.45 20.62
C PRO A 120 -2.75 4.96 20.83
N THR A 121 -3.39 4.60 21.94
CA THR A 121 -3.69 3.22 22.34
C THR A 121 -4.67 2.53 21.39
N ALA A 122 -5.74 3.20 20.97
CA ALA A 122 -6.72 2.63 20.05
C ALA A 122 -6.09 2.31 18.67
N TYR A 123 -5.27 3.24 18.16
CA TYR A 123 -4.53 3.03 16.92
C TYR A 123 -3.48 1.93 17.04
N TYR A 124 -2.82 1.82 18.20
CA TYR A 124 -1.87 0.73 18.45
C TYR A 124 -2.53 -0.65 18.32
N TYR A 125 -3.64 -0.89 19.01
CA TYR A 125 -4.35 -2.17 18.91
C TYR A 125 -4.91 -2.43 17.50
N LEU A 126 -5.37 -1.40 16.81
CA LEU A 126 -5.85 -1.51 15.43
C LEU A 126 -4.72 -1.93 14.48
N PHE A 127 -3.58 -1.23 14.49
CA PHE A 127 -2.43 -1.58 13.65
C PHE A 127 -1.80 -2.92 14.04
N LEU A 128 -1.84 -3.29 15.32
CA LEU A 128 -1.40 -4.60 15.78
C LEU A 128 -2.30 -5.71 15.23
N ALA A 129 -3.62 -5.54 15.31
CA ALA A 129 -4.57 -6.50 14.74
C ALA A 129 -4.41 -6.62 13.22
N LEU A 130 -4.21 -5.50 12.51
CA LEU A 130 -3.94 -5.50 11.08
C LEU A 130 -2.60 -6.17 10.73
N ALA A 131 -1.55 -5.94 11.51
CA ALA A 131 -0.25 -6.58 11.30
C ALA A 131 -0.31 -8.09 11.51
N LEU A 132 -0.98 -8.55 12.57
CA LEU A 132 -1.22 -9.97 12.81
C LEU A 132 -2.08 -10.59 11.70
N GLY A 133 -3.16 -9.91 11.30
CA GLY A 133 -4.00 -10.34 10.19
C GLY A 133 -3.23 -10.46 8.87
N ALA A 134 -2.42 -9.45 8.53
CA ALA A 134 -1.56 -9.47 7.35
C ALA A 134 -0.54 -10.61 7.39
N ALA A 135 0.06 -10.88 8.55
CA ALA A 135 0.99 -12.00 8.73
C ALA A 135 0.29 -13.36 8.57
N LEU A 136 -0.91 -13.53 9.12
CA LEU A 136 -1.71 -14.76 8.97
C LEU A 136 -2.10 -14.98 7.51
N VAL A 137 -2.59 -13.95 6.83
CA VAL A 137 -2.93 -14.02 5.40
C VAL A 137 -1.70 -14.34 4.56
N ALA A 138 -0.56 -13.71 4.85
CA ALA A 138 0.70 -14.00 4.16
C ALA A 138 1.14 -15.46 4.35
N LYS A 139 1.05 -15.97 5.59
CA LYS A 139 1.35 -17.37 5.89
C LYS A 139 0.46 -18.33 5.09
N GLU A 140 -0.85 -18.13 5.17
CA GLU A 140 -1.82 -18.99 4.47
C GLU A 140 -1.60 -18.94 2.94
N LEU A 141 -1.30 -17.77 2.40
CA LEU A 141 -1.04 -17.59 0.97
C LEU A 141 0.23 -18.34 0.52
N VAL A 142 1.29 -18.28 1.33
CA VAL A 142 2.57 -18.97 1.06
C VAL A 142 2.43 -20.49 1.16
N ASP A 143 1.64 -20.98 2.12
CA ASP A 143 1.37 -22.41 2.31
C ASP A 143 0.37 -22.95 1.27
N SER A 144 -0.42 -22.08 0.63
CA SER A 144 -1.36 -22.44 -0.43
C SER A 144 -0.69 -22.73 -1.79
N ARG A 145 -1.49 -23.20 -2.76
CA ARG A 145 -1.07 -23.41 -4.16
C ARG A 145 -0.45 -22.16 -4.80
N VAL A 146 -0.92 -20.97 -4.41
CA VAL A 146 -0.38 -19.69 -4.92
C VAL A 146 1.09 -19.53 -4.53
N GLY A 147 1.46 -19.87 -3.30
CA GLY A 147 2.84 -19.83 -2.86
C GLY A 147 3.77 -20.82 -3.57
N SER A 148 3.25 -21.94 -4.06
CA SER A 148 4.01 -22.85 -4.94
C SER A 148 4.28 -22.21 -6.30
N TYR A 149 3.29 -21.54 -6.91
CA TYR A 149 3.49 -20.80 -8.16
C TYR A 149 4.48 -19.64 -8.00
N MET A 150 4.39 -18.90 -6.89
CA MET A 150 5.33 -17.82 -6.59
C MET A 150 6.77 -18.32 -6.53
N ARG A 151 7.02 -19.44 -5.85
CA ARG A 151 8.34 -20.08 -5.78
C ARG A 151 8.82 -20.57 -7.15
N ALA A 152 7.94 -21.15 -7.95
CA ALA A 152 8.29 -21.57 -9.31
C ALA A 152 8.77 -20.39 -10.19
N ILE A 153 8.13 -19.21 -10.07
CA ILE A 153 8.56 -18.00 -10.79
C ILE A 153 9.96 -17.53 -10.35
N ARG A 154 10.33 -17.78 -9.09
CA ARG A 154 11.65 -17.39 -8.56
C ARG A 154 12.76 -18.33 -9.03
N ASP A 155 12.44 -19.60 -9.24
CA ASP A 155 13.40 -20.63 -9.62
C ASP A 155 13.65 -20.70 -11.15
N ASP A 156 12.82 -20.01 -11.95
CA ASP A 156 12.99 -19.75 -13.40
C ASP A 156 13.93 -18.55 -13.69
#